data_AF-A0AAV0N411-F1
#
_entry.id   AF-A0AAV0N411-F1
#
_cell.length_a   1.000
_cell.length_b   1.000
_cell.length_c   1.000
_cell.angle_alpha   90.00
_cell.angle_beta   90.00
_cell.angle_gamma   90.00
#
_symmetry.space_group_name_H-M   'P 1'
#
loop_
_entity.id
_entity.type
_entity.pdbx_description
1 polymer ?
#
loop_
_entity_poly.entity_id
_entity_poly.type
_entity_poly.pdbx_seq_one_letter_code
_entity_poly.pdbx_strand_id
1 'polypeptide(L)'
;MTAFEYHYTGFDGLKSLVDVGGGTGAVLSMILSKHPSIKGINFDLPHVIEDAPPLPGVQHVGGDMFASVPSGDAIFMKAPDSSLATKNVVHIDCIMLAHNPGGKERTQSEFESLCKGAGFKGFRVLCSAFNTYVMEFLKTAA
;
A
#
# COMPACT_ATOMS: atom_id res chain seq x y z
N MET A 1 -4.17 -17.10 -27.23
CA MET A 1 -4.39 -16.45 -25.93
C MET A 1 -3.35 -15.36 -25.76
N THR A 2 -3.69 -14.12 -26.05
CA THR A 2 -2.80 -12.97 -25.83
C THR A 2 -2.84 -12.62 -24.34
N ALA A 3 -1.69 -12.75 -23.68
CA ALA A 3 -1.51 -12.23 -22.32
C ALA A 3 -1.59 -10.71 -22.40
N PHE A 4 -2.67 -10.11 -21.89
CA PHE A 4 -2.68 -8.69 -21.60
C PHE A 4 -1.78 -8.48 -20.39
N GLU A 5 -0.59 -7.92 -20.62
CA GLU A 5 0.27 -7.40 -19.56
C GLU A 5 -0.47 -6.19 -18.96
N TYR A 6 -1.08 -6.37 -17.79
CA TYR A 6 -1.72 -5.26 -17.08
C TYR A 6 -0.65 -4.31 -16.58
N HIS A 7 -0.38 -3.26 -17.36
CA HIS A 7 0.53 -2.19 -16.95
C HIS A 7 -0.23 -1.19 -16.08
N TYR A 8 -0.01 -1.26 -14.76
CA TYR A 8 -0.54 -0.25 -13.85
C TYR A 8 0.30 1.03 -13.96
N THR A 9 -0.35 2.14 -14.33
CA THR A 9 0.29 3.44 -14.56
C THR A 9 -0.03 4.46 -13.46
N GLY A 10 -0.68 4.07 -12.35
CA GLY A 10 -1.13 5.03 -11.33
C GLY A 10 0.00 5.72 -10.54
N PHE A 11 1.26 5.30 -10.74
CA PHE A 11 2.43 6.01 -10.22
C PHE A 11 2.99 7.07 -11.17
N ASP A 12 2.55 7.10 -12.43
CA ASP A 12 3.06 8.04 -13.42
C ASP A 12 2.69 9.49 -13.05
N GLY A 13 3.66 10.38 -13.19
CA GLY A 13 3.48 11.82 -12.93
C GLY A 13 3.47 12.23 -11.46
N LEU A 14 3.52 11.28 -10.51
CA LEU A 14 3.73 11.60 -9.10
C LEU A 14 5.09 12.27 -8.90
N LYS A 15 5.17 13.24 -7.99
CA LYS A 15 6.43 13.86 -7.55
C LYS A 15 6.87 13.30 -6.20
N SER A 16 5.92 12.84 -5.39
CA SER A 16 6.18 12.24 -4.08
C SER A 16 5.21 11.10 -3.77
N LEU A 17 5.74 10.04 -3.14
CA LEU A 17 4.99 8.86 -2.73
C LEU A 17 5.35 8.50 -1.29
N VAL A 18 4.34 8.28 -0.45
CA VAL A 18 4.51 7.82 0.93
C VAL A 18 4.03 6.38 1.04
N ASP A 19 4.90 5.46 1.46
CA ASP A 19 4.56 4.07 1.77
C ASP A 19 4.31 3.95 3.28
N VAL A 20 3.05 3.81 3.69
CA VAL A 20 2.63 3.74 5.11
C VAL A 20 2.55 2.28 5.54
N GLY A 21 3.26 1.93 6.61
CA GLY A 21 3.47 0.53 7.00
C GLY A 21 4.44 -0.19 6.04
N GLY A 22 5.39 0.55 5.46
CA GLY A 22 6.27 0.06 4.41
C GLY A 22 7.39 -0.87 4.91
N GLY A 23 7.53 -1.06 6.23
CA GLY A 23 8.51 -1.92 6.85
C GLY A 23 9.94 -1.49 6.50
N THR A 24 10.68 -2.40 5.87
CA THR A 24 12.06 -2.14 5.43
C THR A 24 12.17 -1.21 4.22
N GLY A 25 11.04 -0.83 3.59
CA GLY A 25 11.00 0.05 2.42
C GLY A 25 11.29 -0.64 1.08
N ALA A 26 11.36 -1.98 1.06
CA ALA A 26 11.70 -2.74 -0.15
C ALA A 26 10.73 -2.51 -1.31
N VAL A 27 9.42 -2.40 -1.03
CA VAL A 27 8.39 -2.16 -2.05
C VAL A 27 8.55 -0.77 -2.65
N LEU A 28 8.66 0.26 -1.81
CA LEU A 28 8.93 1.62 -2.26
C LEU A 28 10.22 1.70 -3.10
N SER A 29 11.31 1.07 -2.67
CA SER A 29 12.55 1.03 -3.46
C SER A 29 12.34 0.43 -4.86
N MET A 30 11.50 -0.60 -5.00
CA MET A 30 11.16 -1.18 -6.30
C MET A 30 10.38 -0.20 -7.17
N ILE A 31 9.42 0.53 -6.60
CA ILE A 31 8.66 1.57 -7.30
C ILE A 31 9.61 2.68 -7.79
N LEU A 32 10.46 3.21 -6.91
CA LEU A 32 11.40 4.29 -7.27
C LEU A 32 12.41 3.86 -8.34
N SER A 33 12.79 2.57 -8.39
CA SER A 33 13.66 2.07 -9.46
C SER A 33 13.05 2.19 -10.86
N LYS A 34 11.70 2.12 -10.96
CA LYS A 34 10.94 2.32 -12.20
C LYS A 34 10.55 3.77 -12.44
N HIS A 35 10.40 4.56 -11.37
CA HIS A 35 10.04 5.98 -11.42
C HIS A 35 11.06 6.85 -10.66
N PRO A 36 12.28 7.03 -11.19
CA PRO A 36 13.37 7.70 -10.45
C PRO A 36 13.12 9.18 -10.13
N SER A 37 12.13 9.80 -10.77
CA SER A 37 11.73 11.19 -10.49
C SER A 37 10.87 11.34 -9.23
N ILE A 38 10.31 10.25 -8.71
CA ILE A 38 9.49 10.28 -7.50
C ILE A 38 10.40 10.37 -6.27
N LYS A 39 10.06 11.25 -5.32
CA LYS A 39 10.66 11.25 -3.98
C LYS A 39 9.87 10.28 -3.10
N GLY A 40 10.53 9.25 -2.57
CA GLY A 40 9.86 8.26 -1.72
C GLY A 40 10.07 8.52 -0.24
N ILE A 41 9.00 8.38 0.55
CA ILE A 41 9.04 8.34 2.01
C ILE A 41 8.54 6.96 2.46
N ASN A 42 9.40 6.18 3.12
CA ASN A 42 9.01 4.96 3.82
C ASN A 42 8.64 5.34 5.26
N PHE A 43 7.40 5.05 5.68
CA PHE A 43 6.87 5.42 6.98
C PHE A 43 6.39 4.19 7.75
N ASP A 44 6.95 3.98 8.93
CA ASP A 44 6.59 2.89 9.83
C ASP A 44 6.87 3.28 11.30
N LEU A 45 6.67 2.35 12.23
CA LEU A 45 6.98 2.57 13.64
C LEU A 45 8.49 2.86 13.81
N PRO A 46 8.88 3.71 14.79
CA PRO A 46 10.28 4.11 14.96
C PRO A 46 11.27 2.94 15.06
N HIS A 47 10.92 1.88 15.79
CA HIS A 47 11.78 0.70 15.93
C HIS A 47 11.92 -0.11 14.64
N VAL A 48 10.89 -0.12 13.78
CA VAL A 48 10.96 -0.78 12.46
C VAL A 48 11.90 0.00 11.53
N ILE A 49 11.80 1.34 11.59
CA ILE A 49 12.64 2.24 10.80
C ILE A 49 14.11 2.21 11.23
N GLU A 50 14.38 2.04 12.52
CA GLU A 50 15.76 1.90 13.04
C GLU A 50 16.50 0.70 12.42
N ASP A 51 15.77 -0.40 12.17
CA ASP A 51 16.29 -1.61 11.53
C ASP A 51 16.26 -1.57 9.99
N ALA A 52 15.69 -0.52 9.39
CA ALA A 52 15.55 -0.42 7.94
C ALA A 52 16.89 -0.05 7.26
N PRO A 53 17.32 -0.79 6.21
CA PRO A 53 18.56 -0.48 5.53
C PRO A 53 18.45 0.87 4.77
N PRO A 54 19.56 1.60 4.57
CA PRO A 54 19.56 2.75 3.69
C PRO A 54 19.26 2.31 2.24
N LEU A 55 18.30 2.96 1.59
CA LEU A 55 17.86 2.65 0.23
C LEU A 55 17.95 3.91 -0.64
N PRO A 56 18.58 3.86 -1.83
CA PRO A 56 18.68 5.03 -2.70
C PRO A 56 17.31 5.64 -3.04
N GLY A 57 17.18 6.95 -2.88
CA GLY A 57 15.94 7.68 -3.18
C GLY A 57 14.83 7.54 -2.13
N VAL A 58 15.02 6.71 -1.10
CA VAL A 58 14.06 6.51 -0.01
C VAL A 58 14.46 7.31 1.22
N GLN A 59 13.54 8.10 1.74
CA GLN A 59 13.63 8.71 3.06
C GLN A 59 12.86 7.87 4.06
N HIS A 60 13.53 7.37 5.10
CA HIS A 60 12.88 6.65 6.19
C HIS A 60 12.39 7.63 7.27
N VAL A 61 11.14 7.47 7.73
CA VAL A 61 10.51 8.32 8.74
C VAL A 61 9.77 7.45 9.74
N GLY A 62 10.18 7.51 11.02
CA GLY A 62 9.49 6.83 12.12
C GLY A 62 8.31 7.63 12.65
N GLY A 63 7.18 6.97 12.95
CA GLY A 63 6.04 7.61 13.60
C GLY A 63 4.87 6.67 13.86
N ASP A 64 3.70 7.24 14.13
CA ASP A 64 2.44 6.51 14.34
C ASP A 64 1.39 7.01 13.34
N MET A 65 0.93 6.13 12.45
CA MET A 65 -0.06 6.45 11.41
C MET A 65 -1.42 6.87 11.98
N PHE A 66 -1.77 6.45 13.20
CA PHE A 66 -3.00 6.87 13.86
C PHE A 66 -2.92 8.29 14.41
N ALA A 67 -1.70 8.79 14.64
CA ALA A 67 -1.47 10.18 15.03
C ALA A 67 -1.33 11.09 13.79
N SER A 68 -0.44 10.73 12.86
CA SER A 68 -0.24 11.47 11.62
C SER A 68 0.54 10.66 10.59
N VAL A 69 0.32 10.97 9.31
CA VAL A 69 1.12 10.43 8.20
C VAL A 69 1.85 11.57 7.48
N PRO A 70 3.06 11.33 6.93
CA PRO A 70 3.73 12.29 6.07
C PRO A 70 2.86 12.69 4.85
N SER A 71 3.05 13.91 4.37
CA SER A 71 2.36 14.38 3.16
C SER A 71 3.09 13.94 1.90
N GLY A 72 2.32 13.58 0.86
CA GLY A 72 2.80 13.30 -0.48
C GLY A 72 1.67 13.41 -1.50
N ASP A 73 2.00 13.34 -2.79
CA ASP A 73 0.99 13.37 -3.86
C ASP A 73 0.09 12.14 -3.80
N ALA A 74 0.65 10.99 -3.41
CA ALA A 74 -0.07 9.76 -3.13
C ALA A 74 0.43 9.08 -1.85
N ILE A 75 -0.46 8.31 -1.23
CA ILE A 75 -0.16 7.39 -0.14
C ILE A 75 -0.39 5.97 -0.67
N PHE A 76 0.62 5.13 -0.53
CA PHE A 76 0.57 3.71 -0.79
C PHE A 76 0.45 2.98 0.54
N MET A 77 -0.45 2.00 0.60
CA MET A 77 -0.60 1.09 1.73
C MET A 77 -0.67 -0.31 1.17
N LYS A 78 0.22 -1.17 1.64
CA LYS A 78 0.19 -2.59 1.33
C LYS A 78 -0.31 -3.34 2.56
N ALA A 79 -1.31 -4.19 2.42
CA ALA A 79 -1.64 -5.15 3.46
C ALA A 79 -0.51 -6.19 3.58
N PRO A 80 -0.16 -6.64 4.80
CA PRO A 80 0.93 -7.59 5.00
C PRO A 80 0.74 -8.88 4.19
N ASP A 81 1.83 -9.34 3.57
CA ASP A 81 1.91 -10.62 2.85
C ASP A 81 2.33 -11.72 3.83
N SER A 82 1.47 -12.73 4.03
CA SER A 82 1.70 -13.85 4.96
C SER A 82 1.79 -15.21 4.25
N SER A 83 2.37 -15.23 3.06
CA SER A 83 2.92 -16.40 2.34
C SER A 83 3.02 -17.71 3.19
N LEU A 84 2.54 -18.86 2.73
CA LEU A 84 3.26 -19.63 1.69
C LEU A 84 2.74 -19.31 0.28
N ALA A 85 3.39 -18.29 -0.25
CA ALA A 85 3.35 -17.70 -1.58
C ALA A 85 2.10 -16.89 -2.01
N THR A 86 1.31 -16.31 -1.08
CA THR A 86 0.06 -15.52 -1.33
C THR A 86 -1.21 -16.37 -1.41
N LYS A 87 -1.56 -17.03 -0.29
CA LYS A 87 -2.71 -17.95 -0.20
C LYS A 87 -4.06 -17.23 -0.23
N ASN A 88 -5.05 -17.91 -0.78
CA ASN A 88 -6.48 -17.57 -0.85
C ASN A 88 -7.00 -16.76 0.34
N VAL A 89 -7.90 -15.79 0.08
CA VAL A 89 -8.51 -14.85 1.05
C VAL A 89 -8.87 -15.49 2.41
N VAL A 90 -9.49 -16.67 2.41
CA VAL A 90 -9.89 -17.38 3.64
C VAL A 90 -8.70 -17.75 4.56
N HIS A 91 -7.55 -18.12 4.00
CA HIS A 91 -6.37 -18.45 4.80
C HIS A 91 -5.77 -17.21 5.47
N ILE A 92 -5.76 -16.06 4.78
CA ILE A 92 -5.28 -14.81 5.37
C ILE A 92 -6.22 -14.38 6.49
N ASP A 93 -7.53 -14.52 6.32
CA ASP A 93 -8.51 -14.21 7.36
C ASP A 93 -8.26 -15.01 8.64
N CYS A 94 -7.96 -16.32 8.53
CA CYS A 94 -7.57 -17.14 9.68
C CYS A 94 -6.24 -16.68 10.33
N ILE A 95 -5.26 -16.24 9.55
CA ILE A 95 -3.99 -15.71 10.07
C ILE A 95 -4.23 -14.39 10.81
N MET A 96 -5.05 -13.51 10.25
CA MET A 96 -5.45 -12.25 10.87
C MET A 96 -6.19 -12.50 12.18
N LEU A 97 -7.15 -13.42 12.21
CA LEU A 97 -7.84 -13.85 13.43
C LEU A 97 -6.86 -14.33 14.52
N ALA A 98 -5.83 -15.09 14.13
CA ALA A 98 -4.89 -15.68 15.07
C ALA A 98 -3.84 -14.69 15.62
N HIS A 99 -3.42 -13.69 14.84
CA HIS A 99 -2.26 -12.85 15.18
C HIS A 99 -2.55 -11.36 15.29
N ASN A 100 -3.63 -10.86 14.68
CA ASN A 100 -3.94 -9.44 14.57
C ASN A 100 -5.39 -9.17 15.01
N PRO A 101 -5.63 -8.88 16.30
CA PRO A 101 -6.98 -8.66 16.84
C PRO A 101 -7.79 -7.65 16.00
N GLY A 102 -8.98 -8.06 15.55
CA GLY A 102 -9.87 -7.25 14.71
C GLY A 102 -9.51 -7.22 13.21
N GLY A 103 -8.40 -7.86 12.82
CA GLY A 103 -8.02 -8.08 11.44
C GLY A 103 -8.98 -9.03 10.73
N LYS A 104 -9.37 -8.66 9.51
CA LYS A 104 -10.18 -9.50 8.62
C LYS A 104 -9.96 -9.12 7.16
N GLU A 105 -10.23 -10.06 6.27
CA GLU A 105 -10.39 -9.78 4.85
C GLU A 105 -11.69 -9.01 4.58
N ARG A 106 -11.70 -8.25 3.48
CA ARG A 106 -12.82 -7.38 3.13
C ARG A 106 -13.24 -7.56 1.70
N THR A 107 -14.54 -7.51 1.49
CA THR A 107 -15.17 -7.41 0.19
C THR A 107 -14.93 -6.02 -0.43
N GLN A 108 -15.10 -5.92 -1.74
CA GLN A 108 -15.01 -4.65 -2.46
C GLN A 108 -15.96 -3.57 -1.88
N SER A 109 -17.20 -3.95 -1.52
CA SER A 109 -18.19 -3.01 -0.95
C SER A 109 -17.81 -2.53 0.45
N GLU A 110 -17.13 -3.36 1.25
CA GLU A 110 -16.57 -2.95 2.54
C GLU A 110 -15.42 -1.96 2.34
N PHE A 111 -14.53 -2.17 1.36
CA PHE A 111 -13.50 -1.18 1.02
C PHE A 111 -14.10 0.13 0.49
N GLU A 112 -15.13 0.07 -0.35
CA GLU A 112 -15.84 1.25 -0.80
C GLU A 112 -16.50 2.00 0.37
N SER A 113 -17.04 1.26 1.35
CA SER A 113 -17.63 1.84 2.55
C SER A 113 -16.57 2.54 3.42
N LEU A 114 -15.37 1.95 3.57
CA LEU A 114 -14.23 2.59 4.22
C LEU A 114 -13.80 3.86 3.49
N CYS A 115 -13.70 3.81 2.16
CA CYS A 115 -13.38 4.95 1.31
C CYS A 115 -14.33 6.12 1.58
N LYS A 116 -15.64 5.87 1.55
CA LYS A 116 -16.67 6.87 1.83
C LYS A 116 -16.60 7.37 3.28
N GLY A 117 -16.46 6.46 4.24
CA GLY A 117 -16.39 6.79 5.68
C GLY A 117 -15.18 7.65 6.04
N ALA A 118 -14.05 7.49 5.33
CA ALA A 118 -12.85 8.30 5.49
C ALA A 118 -12.90 9.64 4.70
N GLY A 119 -14.00 9.94 3.99
CA GLY A 119 -14.21 11.21 3.29
C GLY A 119 -13.64 11.30 1.87
N PHE A 120 -13.21 10.18 1.27
CA PHE A 120 -12.81 10.14 -0.14
C PHE A 120 -14.04 10.18 -1.05
N LYS A 121 -13.85 10.70 -2.27
CA LYS A 121 -14.93 10.95 -3.24
C LYS A 121 -15.02 9.91 -4.36
N GLY A 122 -13.99 9.10 -4.55
CA GLY A 122 -13.97 8.05 -5.57
C GLY A 122 -13.27 6.79 -5.09
N PHE A 123 -13.76 5.64 -5.54
CA PHE A 123 -13.19 4.33 -5.28
C PHE A 123 -13.12 3.54 -6.57
N ARG A 124 -11.97 2.92 -6.87
CA ARG A 124 -11.76 2.09 -8.06
C ARG A 124 -10.95 0.86 -7.71
N VAL A 125 -11.32 -0.28 -8.29
CA VAL A 125 -10.49 -1.49 -8.32
C VAL A 125 -9.93 -1.60 -9.74
N LEU A 126 -8.62 -1.65 -9.89
CA LEU A 126 -7.98 -1.50 -11.20
C LEU A 126 -7.42 -2.81 -11.74
N CYS A 127 -6.65 -3.53 -10.94
CA CYS A 127 -6.07 -4.80 -11.34
C CYS A 127 -5.85 -5.71 -10.14
N SER A 128 -5.49 -6.96 -10.43
CA SER A 128 -5.08 -7.95 -9.45
C SER A 128 -3.79 -8.59 -9.91
N ALA A 129 -2.85 -8.77 -8.99
CA ALA A 129 -1.62 -9.51 -9.18
C ALA A 129 -1.48 -10.52 -8.02
N PHE A 130 -1.44 -11.82 -8.34
CA PHE A 130 -1.37 -12.88 -7.33
C PHE A 130 -2.43 -12.76 -6.23
N ASN A 131 -3.69 -12.50 -6.59
CA ASN A 131 -4.82 -12.25 -5.67
C ASN A 131 -4.67 -11.00 -4.77
N THR A 132 -3.65 -10.18 -4.97
CA THR A 132 -3.55 -8.84 -4.37
C THR A 132 -4.14 -7.82 -5.32
N TYR A 133 -5.13 -7.07 -4.86
CA TYR A 133 -5.83 -6.08 -5.68
C TYR A 133 -5.20 -4.70 -5.50
N VAL A 134 -5.03 -3.98 -6.61
CA VAL A 134 -4.72 -2.55 -6.58
C VAL A 134 -6.03 -1.77 -6.60
N MET A 135 -6.20 -0.95 -5.57
CA MET A 135 -7.39 -0.13 -5.37
C MET A 135 -6.99 1.33 -5.16
N GLU A 136 -7.75 2.25 -5.72
CA GLU A 136 -7.51 3.69 -5.59
C GLU A 136 -8.65 4.37 -4.85
N PHE A 137 -8.27 5.16 -3.84
CA PHE A 137 -9.15 6.02 -3.06
C PHE A 137 -8.84 7.47 -3.46
N LEU A 138 -9.80 8.15 -4.10
CA LEU A 138 -9.59 9.44 -4.75
C LEU A 138 -10.17 10.58 -3.90
N LYS A 139 -9.36 11.61 -3.63
CA LYS A 139 -9.82 12.82 -2.89
C LYS A 139 -10.77 13.70 -3.72
N THR A 140 -10.66 13.65 -5.04
CA THR A 140 -11.56 14.31 -5.98
C THR A 140 -12.41 13.26 -6.70
N ALA A 141 -13.66 13.61 -7.01
CA ALA A 141 -14.43 12.81 -7.96
C ALA A 141 -13.72 12.90 -9.31
N ALA A 142 -13.59 11.76 -9.98
CA ALA A 142 -13.02 11.67 -11.32
C ALA A 142 -14.09 11.86 -12.38
#